data_AF-A0A136JPH7-F1
#
_entry.id   AF-A0A136JPH7-F1
#
_cell.length_a   1.000
_cell.length_b   1.000
_cell.length_c   1.000
_cell.angle_alpha   90.00
_cell.angle_beta   90.00
_cell.angle_gamma   90.00
#
_symmetry.space_group_name_H-M   'P 1'
#
loop_
_entity.id
_entity.type
_entity.pdbx_description
1 polymer ?
#
loop_
_entity_poly.entity_id
_entity_poly.type
_entity_poly.pdbx_seq_one_letter_code
_entity_poly.pdbx_strand_id
1 'polypeptide(L)'
;MEFWNLFTSTETFLVNTQEFKGWGWENDEQRSLTISFLGICFFTALGAYGQYKQNKKIWTEKSGELVSVTWNNVFTFAFASFFVYGIETYNLACVIHGSRILLYIPILIGLYKFDCFTKKQLVLSGLMFTIVIIMVFLPKDVMTIVFIGFILAGIVAAIDQPLKIYMKKKRGKGSLELIGTYTFSTTFWVVYTML
;
A
#
# COMPACT_ATOMS: atom_id res chain seq x y z
N MET A 1 -21.86 11.43 -1.86
CA MET A 1 -21.71 12.67 -2.66
C MET A 1 -20.52 13.52 -2.17
N GLU A 2 -19.62 12.99 -1.32
CA GLU A 2 -18.61 13.77 -0.59
C GLU A 2 -17.18 13.65 -1.14
N PHE A 3 -16.80 12.54 -1.79
CA PHE A 3 -15.45 12.32 -2.35
C PHE A 3 -14.97 13.43 -3.30
N TRP A 4 -15.88 13.99 -4.13
CA TRP A 4 -15.53 15.00 -5.13
C TRP A 4 -15.32 16.40 -4.56
N ASN A 5 -15.90 16.71 -3.40
CA ASN A 5 -15.71 18.01 -2.76
C ASN A 5 -14.32 18.13 -2.11
N LEU A 6 -13.62 17.01 -1.88
CA LEU A 6 -12.31 16.98 -1.26
C LEU A 6 -11.20 17.57 -2.15
N PHE A 7 -11.40 17.60 -3.47
CA PHE A 7 -10.50 18.27 -4.41
C PHE A 7 -10.67 19.81 -4.45
N THR A 8 -11.65 20.38 -3.74
CA THR A 8 -11.91 21.83 -3.76
C THR A 8 -11.10 22.63 -2.73
N SER A 9 -10.47 22.00 -1.72
CA SER A 9 -9.30 22.58 -1.05
C SER A 9 -8.51 21.53 -0.26
N THR A 10 -7.26 21.32 -0.66
CA THR A 10 -6.27 20.49 0.07
C THR A 10 -6.11 20.92 1.53
N GLU A 11 -6.28 22.21 1.80
CA GLU A 11 -6.31 22.78 3.15
C GLU A 11 -7.42 22.17 4.02
N THR A 12 -8.65 22.10 3.51
CA THR A 12 -9.79 21.51 4.23
C THR A 12 -9.55 20.04 4.56
N PHE A 13 -8.91 19.29 3.67
CA PHE A 13 -8.53 17.92 3.97
C PHE A 13 -7.53 17.89 5.13
N LEU A 14 -6.42 18.62 5.02
CA LEU A 14 -5.32 18.59 5.98
C LEU A 14 -5.78 18.96 7.39
N VAL A 15 -6.51 20.06 7.56
CA VAL A 15 -6.97 20.53 8.88
C VAL A 15 -7.96 19.57 9.54
N ASN A 16 -8.62 18.72 8.76
CA ASN A 16 -9.56 17.74 9.26
C ASN A 16 -8.93 16.40 9.62
N THR A 17 -7.67 16.17 9.24
CA THR A 17 -6.98 14.92 9.53
C THR A 17 -6.70 14.73 11.01
N GLN A 18 -6.75 13.48 11.46
CA GLN A 18 -6.45 13.16 12.86
C GLN A 18 -5.03 13.54 13.23
N GLU A 19 -4.08 13.41 12.30
CA GLU A 19 -2.69 13.75 12.53
C GLU A 19 -2.47 15.24 12.69
N PHE A 20 -3.21 16.08 11.96
CA PHE A 20 -3.12 17.53 12.15
C PHE A 20 -3.73 17.94 13.48
N LYS A 21 -4.87 17.35 13.87
CA LYS A 21 -5.58 17.65 15.13
C LYS A 21 -4.83 17.15 16.37
N GLY A 22 -4.15 16.01 16.26
CA GLY A 22 -3.40 15.39 17.35
C GLY A 22 -1.89 15.59 17.26
N TRP A 23 -1.41 16.49 16.40
CA TRP A 23 0.01 16.79 16.27
C TRP A 23 0.53 17.46 17.53
N GLY A 24 1.55 16.89 18.17
CA GLY A 24 2.15 17.54 19.33
C GLY A 24 2.92 16.62 20.27
N TRP A 25 3.31 17.22 21.39
CA TRP A 25 4.12 16.61 22.44
C TRP A 25 3.60 16.92 23.85
N GLU A 26 2.38 17.49 23.97
CA GLU A 26 1.86 17.98 25.24
C GLU A 26 1.41 16.84 26.17
N ASN A 27 0.86 15.77 25.59
CA ASN A 27 0.45 14.58 26.31
C ASN A 27 0.88 13.28 25.60
N ASP A 28 0.68 12.15 26.27
CA ASP A 28 1.15 10.84 25.80
C ASP A 28 0.39 10.34 24.56
N GLU A 29 -0.87 10.72 24.39
CA GLU A 29 -1.69 10.38 23.24
C GLU A 29 -1.17 11.09 21.97
N GLN A 30 -1.02 12.41 22.02
CA GLN A 30 -0.45 13.22 20.94
C GLN A 30 0.97 12.77 20.58
N ARG A 31 1.80 12.49 21.59
CA ARG A 31 3.16 11.99 21.39
C ARG A 31 3.15 10.64 20.67
N SER A 32 2.29 9.72 21.10
CA SER A 32 2.18 8.39 20.50
C SER A 32 1.65 8.46 19.07
N LEU A 33 0.68 9.32 18.80
CA LEU A 33 0.14 9.55 17.46
C LEU A 33 1.23 10.13 16.54
N THR A 34 1.93 11.16 17.00
CA THR A 34 3.01 11.83 16.25
C THR A 34 4.14 10.85 15.91
N ILE A 35 4.63 10.09 16.90
CA ILE A 35 5.68 9.08 16.69
C ILE A 35 5.20 8.00 15.73
N SER A 36 3.96 7.52 15.89
CA SER A 36 3.43 6.45 15.05
C SER A 36 3.25 6.89 13.61
N PHE A 37 2.70 8.08 13.39
CA PHE A 37 2.58 8.70 12.07
C PHE A 37 3.95 8.91 11.40
N LEU A 38 4.93 9.46 12.12
CA LEU A 38 6.29 9.64 11.60
C LEU A 38 6.95 8.31 11.25
N GLY A 39 6.76 7.29 12.08
CA GLY A 39 7.21 5.92 11.81
C GLY A 39 6.57 5.36 10.53
N ILE A 40 5.25 5.47 10.37
CA ILE A 40 4.54 5.08 9.15
C ILE A 40 5.11 5.81 7.93
N CYS A 41 5.34 7.12 8.01
CA CYS A 41 5.91 7.90 6.91
C CYS A 41 7.33 7.42 6.56
N PHE A 42 8.18 7.21 7.56
CA PHE A 42 9.54 6.72 7.37
C PHE A 42 9.57 5.35 6.69
N PHE A 43 8.81 4.38 7.18
CA PHE A 43 8.76 3.04 6.58
C PHE A 43 8.04 3.02 5.23
N THR A 44 7.10 3.94 5.00
CA THR A 44 6.50 4.16 3.68
C THR A 44 7.55 4.61 2.67
N ALA A 45 8.41 5.57 3.04
CA ALA A 45 9.52 6.04 2.20
C ALA A 45 10.56 4.94 1.95
N LEU A 46 10.92 4.17 2.97
CA LEU A 46 11.85 3.04 2.84
C LEU A 46 11.30 1.96 1.89
N GLY A 47 10.01 1.63 2.05
CA GLY A 47 9.31 0.69 1.19
C GLY A 47 9.16 1.19 -0.25
N ALA A 48 8.90 2.48 -0.44
CA ALA A 48 8.88 3.15 -1.73
C ALA A 48 10.24 3.06 -2.43
N TYR A 49 11.34 3.28 -1.70
CA TYR A 49 12.69 3.13 -2.22
C TYR A 49 13.00 1.68 -2.66
N GLY A 50 12.55 0.68 -1.91
CA GLY A 50 12.64 -0.72 -2.31
C GLY A 50 11.89 -1.03 -3.61
N GLN A 51 10.69 -0.49 -3.77
CA GLN A 51 9.90 -0.61 -5.00
C GLN A 51 10.58 0.07 -6.19
N TYR A 52 11.13 1.28 -5.98
CA TYR A 52 11.89 1.98 -7.02
C TYR A 52 13.08 1.13 -7.51
N LYS A 53 13.84 0.53 -6.60
CA LYS A 53 14.93 -0.40 -6.96
C LYS A 53 14.44 -1.60 -7.75
N GLN A 54 13.33 -2.22 -7.32
CA GLN A 54 12.74 -3.35 -8.02
C GLN A 54 12.27 -2.97 -9.43
N ASN A 55 11.59 -1.83 -9.56
CA ASN A 55 11.15 -1.29 -10.83
C ASN A 55 12.35 -1.08 -11.77
N LYS A 56 13.36 -0.32 -11.31
CA LYS A 56 14.58 -0.08 -12.08
C LYS A 56 15.21 -1.39 -12.57
N LYS A 57 15.29 -2.41 -11.71
CA LYS A 57 15.83 -3.72 -12.07
C LYS A 57 15.03 -4.42 -13.18
N ILE A 58 13.69 -4.48 -13.06
CA ILE A 58 12.82 -5.09 -14.07
C ILE A 58 13.03 -4.43 -15.44
N TRP A 59 13.07 -3.10 -15.48
CA TRP A 59 13.21 -2.36 -16.73
C TRP A 59 14.62 -2.44 -17.33
N THR A 60 15.66 -2.48 -16.50
CA THR A 60 17.05 -2.63 -16.98
C THR A 60 17.35 -4.05 -17.46
N GLU A 61 16.92 -5.07 -16.72
CA GLU A 61 17.16 -6.48 -17.05
C GLU A 61 16.14 -7.03 -18.06
N LYS A 62 15.07 -6.28 -18.34
CA LYS A 62 13.93 -6.70 -19.19
C LYS A 62 13.33 -8.05 -18.76
N SER A 63 13.31 -8.31 -17.46
CA SER A 63 12.84 -9.57 -16.89
C SER A 63 12.24 -9.37 -15.51
N GLY A 64 11.18 -10.14 -15.22
CA GLY A 64 10.48 -10.17 -13.94
C GLY A 64 10.52 -11.53 -13.24
N GLU A 65 11.33 -12.49 -13.70
CA GLU A 65 11.25 -13.91 -13.29
C GLU A 65 11.39 -14.18 -11.77
N LEU A 66 12.04 -13.27 -11.04
CA LEU A 66 12.26 -13.36 -9.58
C LEU A 66 11.28 -12.51 -8.76
N VAL A 67 10.33 -11.86 -9.43
CA VAL A 67 9.35 -10.96 -8.81
C VAL A 67 7.99 -11.63 -8.82
N SER A 68 7.33 -11.72 -7.66
CA SER A 68 5.99 -12.28 -7.60
C SER A 68 4.96 -11.33 -8.22
N VAL A 69 4.39 -11.72 -9.36
CA VAL A 69 3.25 -11.01 -9.97
C VAL A 69 2.08 -10.94 -8.98
N THR A 70 1.75 -12.04 -8.30
CA THR A 70 0.65 -12.08 -7.31
C THR A 70 0.88 -11.07 -6.19
N TRP A 71 2.07 -11.04 -5.60
CA TRP A 71 2.41 -10.04 -4.58
C TRP A 71 2.19 -8.62 -5.11
N ASN A 72 2.81 -8.28 -6.24
CA ASN A 72 2.76 -6.90 -6.74
C ASN A 72 1.34 -6.52 -7.13
N ASN A 73 0.57 -7.44 -7.68
CA ASN A 73 -0.82 -7.22 -8.05
C ASN A 73 -1.68 -6.90 -6.82
N VAL A 74 -1.66 -7.77 -5.81
CA VAL A 74 -2.45 -7.60 -4.58
C VAL A 74 -2.04 -6.32 -3.86
N PHE A 75 -0.74 -6.08 -3.69
CA PHE A 75 -0.27 -4.87 -3.01
C PHE A 75 -0.63 -3.59 -3.78
N THR A 76 -0.62 -3.59 -5.12
CA THR A 76 -1.05 -2.42 -5.91
C THR A 76 -2.47 -1.98 -5.52
N PHE A 77 -3.40 -2.94 -5.50
CA PHE A 77 -4.80 -2.65 -5.17
C PHE A 77 -5.02 -2.44 -3.68
N ALA A 78 -4.22 -3.06 -2.82
CA ALA A 78 -4.22 -2.73 -1.40
C ALA A 78 -3.81 -1.27 -1.17
N PHE A 79 -2.71 -0.80 -1.78
CA PHE A 79 -2.31 0.62 -1.70
C PHE A 79 -3.35 1.55 -2.32
N ALA A 80 -4.00 1.15 -3.41
CA ALA A 80 -5.13 1.89 -3.97
C ALA A 80 -6.28 2.03 -2.95
N SER A 81 -6.63 0.94 -2.26
CA SER A 81 -7.66 0.95 -1.23
C SER A 81 -7.28 1.82 -0.02
N PHE A 82 -6.00 1.81 0.39
CA PHE A 82 -5.47 2.73 1.42
C PHE A 82 -5.65 4.20 1.01
N PHE A 83 -5.38 4.52 -0.25
CA PHE A 83 -5.52 5.89 -0.75
C PHE A 83 -6.98 6.36 -0.73
N VAL A 84 -7.90 5.53 -1.26
CA VAL A 84 -9.34 5.83 -1.26
C VAL A 84 -9.88 5.94 0.17
N TYR A 85 -9.57 4.95 1.01
CA TYR A 85 -10.00 4.92 2.40
C TYR A 85 -9.46 6.13 3.18
N GLY A 86 -8.20 6.49 2.98
CA GLY A 86 -7.56 7.61 3.66
C GLY A 86 -8.18 8.96 3.31
N ILE A 87 -8.58 9.14 2.05
CA ILE A 87 -9.32 10.33 1.60
C ILE A 87 -10.67 10.42 2.32
N GLU A 88 -11.45 9.34 2.28
CA GLU A 88 -12.81 9.31 2.84
C GLU A 88 -12.85 9.42 4.37
N THR A 89 -11.77 8.99 5.04
CA THR A 89 -11.67 9.01 6.51
C THR A 89 -10.84 10.14 7.07
N TYR A 90 -10.36 11.08 6.23
CA TYR A 90 -9.42 12.13 6.65
C TYR A 90 -8.20 11.56 7.38
N ASN A 91 -7.62 10.47 6.86
CA ASN A 91 -6.48 9.79 7.46
C ASN A 91 -5.25 9.99 6.58
N LEU A 92 -4.36 10.90 7.00
CA LEU A 92 -3.20 11.28 6.21
C LEU A 92 -2.19 10.14 6.05
N ALA A 93 -2.01 9.32 7.09
CA ALA A 93 -1.15 8.14 7.08
C ALA A 93 -1.58 7.17 5.97
N CYS A 94 -2.88 6.88 5.87
CA CYS A 94 -3.44 6.03 4.83
C CYS A 94 -3.24 6.62 3.43
N VAL A 95 -3.42 7.93 3.25
CA VAL A 95 -3.16 8.61 1.96
C VAL A 95 -1.69 8.52 1.57
N ILE A 96 -0.78 8.86 2.49
CA ILE A 96 0.67 8.77 2.26
C ILE A 96 1.07 7.33 1.95
N HIS A 97 0.56 6.35 2.69
CA HIS A 97 0.85 4.94 2.45
C HIS A 97 0.31 4.46 1.11
N GLY A 98 -0.93 4.84 0.78
CA GLY A 98 -1.61 4.50 -0.46
C GLY A 98 -0.96 5.11 -1.71
N SER A 99 -0.29 6.26 -1.57
CA SER A 99 0.44 6.91 -2.67
C SER A 99 1.52 6.02 -3.32
N ARG A 100 1.97 4.96 -2.62
CA ARG A 100 2.89 3.94 -3.16
C ARG A 100 2.33 3.18 -4.36
N ILE A 101 1.02 3.27 -4.62
CA ILE A 101 0.41 2.78 -5.87
C ILE A 101 1.15 3.32 -7.11
N LEU A 102 1.64 4.57 -7.06
CA LEU A 102 2.37 5.21 -8.15
C LEU A 102 3.68 4.48 -8.52
N LEU A 103 4.29 3.78 -7.56
CA LEU A 103 5.50 2.99 -7.79
C LEU A 103 5.20 1.55 -8.19
N TYR A 104 4.02 1.03 -7.85
CA TYR A 104 3.60 -0.30 -8.27
C TYR A 104 3.08 -0.37 -9.70
N ILE A 105 2.39 0.66 -10.17
CA ILE A 105 1.89 0.73 -11.55
C ILE A 105 3.01 0.44 -12.57
N PRO A 106 4.18 1.12 -12.55
CA PRO A 106 5.25 0.82 -13.50
C PRO A 106 5.86 -0.57 -13.31
N ILE A 107 5.81 -1.14 -12.10
CA ILE A 107 6.23 -2.53 -11.86
C ILE A 107 5.27 -3.49 -12.56
N LEU A 108 3.95 -3.33 -12.39
CA LEU A 108 2.95 -4.18 -13.06
C LEU A 108 3.04 -4.08 -14.58
N ILE A 109 3.23 -2.86 -15.10
CA ILE A 109 3.45 -2.64 -16.54
C ILE A 109 4.71 -3.39 -17.01
N GLY A 110 5.81 -3.30 -16.28
CA GLY A 110 7.05 -4.02 -16.61
C GLY A 110 6.84 -5.55 -16.59
N LEU A 111 6.17 -6.07 -15.56
CA LEU A 111 5.87 -7.51 -15.45
C LEU A 111 4.93 -8.00 -16.56
N TYR A 112 3.96 -7.20 -16.98
CA TYR A 112 3.11 -7.53 -18.13
C TYR A 112 3.89 -7.51 -19.45
N LYS A 113 4.69 -6.46 -19.67
CA LYS A 113 5.48 -6.27 -20.88
C LYS A 113 6.53 -7.36 -21.11
N PHE A 114 7.08 -7.93 -20.03
CA PHE A 114 8.07 -9.00 -20.09
C PHE A 114 7.46 -10.38 -19.78
N ASP A 115 6.20 -10.59 -20.20
CA ASP A 115 5.47 -11.86 -20.23
C ASP A 115 5.45 -12.67 -18.91
N CYS A 116 5.49 -11.99 -17.77
CA CYS A 116 5.45 -12.65 -16.47
C CYS A 116 4.01 -12.98 -16.01
N PHE A 117 3.00 -12.38 -16.64
CA PHE A 117 1.59 -12.55 -16.28
C PHE A 117 0.98 -13.83 -16.87
N THR A 118 0.28 -14.58 -16.02
CA THR A 118 -0.64 -15.63 -16.45
C THR A 118 -2.04 -15.06 -16.70
N LYS A 119 -2.86 -15.75 -17.51
CA LYS A 119 -4.27 -15.38 -17.73
C LYS A 119 -5.05 -15.22 -16.42
N LYS A 120 -4.82 -16.10 -15.42
CA LYS A 120 -5.45 -16.02 -14.10
C LYS A 120 -5.10 -14.73 -13.37
N GLN A 121 -3.84 -14.29 -13.46
CA GLN A 121 -3.38 -13.05 -12.83
C GLN A 121 -3.97 -11.81 -13.52
N LEU A 122 -4.14 -11.82 -14.84
CA LEU A 122 -4.82 -10.74 -15.56
C LEU A 122 -6.29 -10.62 -15.14
N VAL A 123 -7.01 -11.74 -15.05
CA VAL A 123 -8.40 -11.76 -14.55
C VAL A 123 -8.46 -11.24 -13.12
N LEU A 124 -7.54 -11.69 -12.26
CA LEU A 124 -7.44 -11.20 -10.87
C LEU A 124 -7.20 -9.68 -10.82
N SER A 125 -6.30 -9.14 -11.66
CA SER A 125 -6.07 -7.70 -11.75
C SER A 125 -7.33 -6.95 -12.17
N GLY A 126 -8.06 -7.44 -13.17
CA GLY A 126 -9.30 -6.82 -13.63
C GLY A 126 -10.39 -6.81 -12.55
N LEU A 127 -10.53 -7.92 -11.81
CA LEU A 127 -11.47 -8.01 -10.68
C LEU A 127 -11.08 -7.03 -9.57
N MET A 128 -9.83 -7.01 -9.14
CA MET A 128 -9.36 -6.10 -8.09
C MET A 128 -9.47 -4.63 -8.49
N PHE A 129 -9.14 -4.29 -9.74
CA PHE A 129 -9.35 -2.96 -10.29
C PHE A 129 -10.82 -2.55 -10.20
N THR A 130 -11.72 -3.42 -10.65
CA THR A 130 -13.17 -3.17 -10.60
C THR A 130 -13.65 -2.95 -9.16
N ILE A 131 -13.18 -3.76 -8.21
CA ILE A 131 -13.53 -3.61 -6.78
C ILE A 131 -13.06 -2.25 -6.25
N VAL A 132 -11.83 -1.82 -6.56
CA VAL A 132 -11.32 -0.51 -6.12
C VAL A 132 -12.11 0.65 -6.73
N ILE A 133 -12.53 0.55 -8.00
CA ILE A 133 -13.37 1.57 -8.63
C ILE A 133 -14.75 1.63 -7.96
N ILE A 134 -15.37 0.49 -7.69
CA ILE A 134 -16.67 0.41 -7.01
C ILE A 134 -16.55 0.97 -5.57
N MET A 135 -15.43 0.72 -4.89
CA MET A 135 -15.17 1.15 -3.51
C MET A 135 -15.42 2.65 -3.28
N VAL A 136 -15.17 3.51 -4.28
CA VAL A 136 -15.39 4.97 -4.21
C VAL A 136 -16.87 5.34 -4.07
N PHE A 137 -17.78 4.45 -4.48
CA PHE A 137 -19.22 4.68 -4.47
C PHE A 137 -19.94 3.91 -3.34
N LEU A 138 -19.21 3.14 -2.55
CA LEU A 138 -19.80 2.34 -1.48
C LEU A 138 -20.09 3.20 -0.24
N PRO A 139 -21.13 2.84 0.54
CA PRO A 139 -21.29 3.34 1.89
C PRO A 139 -20.03 3.09 2.75
N LYS A 140 -19.74 3.99 3.70
CA LYS A 140 -18.50 4.00 4.48
C LYS A 140 -18.23 2.68 5.22
N ASP A 141 -19.26 2.06 5.78
CA ASP A 141 -19.20 0.77 6.45
C ASP A 141 -18.80 -0.36 5.48
N VAL A 142 -19.43 -0.42 4.30
CA VAL A 142 -19.10 -1.41 3.26
C VAL A 142 -17.71 -1.16 2.68
N MET A 143 -17.34 0.10 2.44
CA MET A 143 -16.00 0.49 2.01
C MET A 143 -14.93 0.01 3.01
N THR A 144 -15.21 0.15 4.32
CA THR A 144 -14.31 -0.31 5.38
C THR A 144 -14.09 -1.82 5.33
N ILE A 145 -15.15 -2.60 5.08
CA ILE A 145 -15.04 -4.06 4.91
C ILE A 145 -14.17 -4.41 3.70
N VAL A 146 -14.36 -3.73 2.56
CA VAL A 146 -13.56 -3.94 1.35
C VAL A 146 -12.09 -3.59 1.60
N PHE A 147 -11.82 -2.47 2.27
CA PHE A 147 -10.48 -2.06 2.68
C PHE A 147 -9.79 -3.12 3.55
N ILE A 148 -10.47 -3.62 4.58
CA ILE A 148 -9.95 -4.71 5.43
C ILE A 148 -9.69 -5.98 4.60
N GLY A 149 -10.58 -6.30 3.66
CA GLY A 149 -10.40 -7.41 2.73
C GLY A 149 -9.11 -7.31 1.92
N PHE A 150 -8.75 -6.12 1.43
CA PHE A 150 -7.49 -5.89 0.73
C PHE A 150 -6.26 -6.01 1.65
N ILE A 151 -6.35 -5.55 2.90
CA ILE A 151 -5.27 -5.73 3.89
C ILE A 151 -5.03 -7.23 4.13
N LEU A 152 -6.10 -7.99 4.38
CA LEU A 152 -6.01 -9.44 4.61
C LEU A 152 -5.46 -10.17 3.39
N ALA A 153 -5.92 -9.81 2.18
CA ALA A 153 -5.36 -10.33 0.95
C ALA A 153 -3.86 -10.01 0.82
N GLY A 154 -3.45 -8.80 1.21
CA GLY A 154 -2.04 -8.38 1.26
C GLY A 154 -1.20 -9.24 2.20
N ILE A 155 -1.71 -9.57 3.38
CA ILE A 155 -1.04 -10.47 4.34
C ILE A 155 -0.86 -11.86 3.75
N VAL A 156 -1.91 -12.42 3.13
CA VAL A 156 -1.83 -13.74 2.48
C VAL A 156 -0.85 -13.72 1.30
N ALA A 157 -0.92 -12.69 0.46
CA ALA A 157 0.01 -12.50 -0.65
C ALA A 157 1.45 -12.31 -0.15
N ALA A 158 1.63 -11.81 1.07
CA ALA A 158 2.94 -11.62 1.66
C ALA A 158 3.69 -12.93 1.94
N ILE A 159 2.97 -14.06 1.99
CA ILE A 159 3.56 -15.38 2.19
C ILE A 159 4.17 -15.94 0.90
N ASP A 160 3.68 -15.51 -0.27
CA ASP A 160 4.10 -16.05 -1.57
C ASP A 160 5.58 -15.75 -1.89
N GLN A 161 6.09 -14.59 -1.48
CA GLN A 161 7.48 -14.20 -1.76
C GLN A 161 8.51 -15.01 -0.95
N PRO A 162 8.39 -15.16 0.38
CA PRO A 162 9.21 -16.10 1.15
C PRO A 162 9.16 -17.52 0.59
N LEU A 163 7.97 -18.02 0.24
CA LEU A 163 7.80 -19.37 -0.29
C LEU A 163 8.56 -19.55 -1.61
N LYS A 164 8.48 -18.57 -2.53
CA LYS A 164 9.24 -18.59 -3.79
C LYS A 164 10.76 -18.55 -3.57
N ILE A 165 11.24 -17.77 -2.60
CA ILE A 165 12.66 -17.74 -2.25
C ILE A 165 13.12 -19.09 -1.72
N TYR A 166 12.32 -19.70 -0.83
CA TYR A 166 12.60 -21.02 -0.27
C TYR A 166 12.65 -22.10 -1.36
N MET A 167 11.63 -22.14 -2.24
CA MET A 167 11.55 -23.15 -3.31
C MET A 167 12.64 -22.99 -4.38
N LYS A 168 12.89 -21.76 -4.85
CA LYS A 168 13.84 -21.52 -5.96
C LYS A 168 15.29 -21.42 -5.53
N LYS A 169 15.58 -21.35 -4.21
CA LYS A 169 16.91 -21.11 -3.61
C LYS A 169 17.66 -19.89 -4.19
N LYS A 170 16.98 -19.03 -4.94
CA LYS A 170 17.51 -17.81 -5.56
C LYS A 170 16.84 -16.61 -4.91
N ARG A 171 17.65 -15.69 -4.39
CA ARG A 171 17.16 -14.46 -3.76
C ARG A 171 16.97 -13.37 -4.80
N GLY A 172 15.75 -12.85 -4.92
CA GLY A 172 15.53 -11.56 -5.56
C GLY A 172 16.07 -10.45 -4.65
N LYS A 173 17.16 -9.80 -5.05
CA LYS A 173 17.72 -8.62 -4.35
C LYS A 173 16.61 -7.57 -4.17
N GLY A 174 16.22 -7.26 -2.93
CA GLY A 174 15.13 -6.32 -2.58
C GLY A 174 13.89 -6.93 -1.91
N SER A 175 13.69 -8.25 -1.98
CA SER A 175 12.46 -8.88 -1.48
C SER A 175 12.41 -9.10 0.03
N LEU A 176 13.54 -9.42 0.67
CA LEU A 176 13.60 -9.64 2.12
C LEU A 176 13.64 -8.31 2.89
N GLU A 177 14.30 -7.30 2.31
CA GLU A 177 14.35 -5.96 2.88
C GLU A 177 12.96 -5.33 2.94
N LEU A 178 12.14 -5.55 1.90
CA LEU A 178 10.74 -5.12 1.88
C LEU A 178 9.90 -5.82 2.95
N ILE A 179 10.07 -7.14 3.13
CA ILE A 179 9.35 -7.89 4.17
C ILE A 179 9.72 -7.35 5.56
N GLY A 180 11.00 -7.18 5.85
CA GLY A 180 11.44 -6.58 7.13
C GLY A 180 10.85 -5.19 7.34
N THR A 181 10.89 -4.34 6.30
CA THR A 181 10.28 -3.00 6.32
C THR A 181 8.79 -3.06 6.67
N TYR A 182 8.03 -3.98 6.08
CA TYR A 182 6.61 -4.14 6.39
C TYR A 182 6.36 -4.66 7.80
N THR A 183 7.13 -5.65 8.26
CA THR A 183 7.00 -6.19 9.62
C THR A 183 7.25 -5.11 10.68
N PHE A 184 8.33 -4.34 10.55
CA PHE A 184 8.62 -3.24 11.47
C PHE A 184 7.62 -2.08 11.33
N SER A 185 7.18 -1.77 10.11
CA SER A 185 6.13 -0.75 9.91
C SER A 185 4.82 -1.12 10.61
N THR A 186 4.53 -2.42 10.76
CA THR A 186 3.29 -2.90 11.38
C THR A 186 3.18 -2.49 12.84
N THR A 187 4.29 -2.37 13.58
CA THR A 187 4.24 -1.94 14.98
C THR A 187 3.70 -0.51 15.11
N PHE A 188 4.14 0.39 14.22
CA PHE A 188 3.63 1.76 14.17
C PHE A 188 2.16 1.82 13.75
N TRP A 189 1.75 0.99 12.78
CA TRP A 189 0.35 0.90 12.39
C TRP A 189 -0.57 0.39 13.51
N VAL A 190 -0.11 -0.59 14.30
CA VAL A 190 -0.87 -1.12 15.43
C VAL A 190 -1.08 -0.04 16.49
N VAL A 191 -0.03 0.67 16.88
CA VAL A 191 -0.14 1.77 17.85
C VAL A 191 -1.05 2.87 17.29
N TYR A 192 -0.83 3.27 16.04
CA TYR A 192 -1.62 4.31 15.37
C TYR A 192 -3.12 3.97 15.27
N THR A 193 -3.48 2.69 15.13
CA THR A 193 -4.90 2.27 15.04
C THR A 193 -5.59 2.18 16.40
N MET A 194 -4.82 2.12 17.50
CA MET A 194 -5.34 2.08 18.86
C MET A 194 -5.60 3.48 19.46
N LEU A 195 -5.09 4.52 18.79
CA LEU A 195 -5.29 5.93 19.12
C LEU A 195 -6.46 6.48 18.29
#